data_AF-A0A6P8KPR2-F1
#
_entry.id   AF-A0A6P8KPR2-F1
#
_cell.length_a   1.000
_cell.length_b   1.000
_cell.length_c   1.000
_cell.angle_alpha   90.00
_cell.angle_beta   90.00
_cell.angle_gamma   90.00
#
_symmetry.space_group_name_H-M   'P 1'
#
loop_
_entity.id
_entity.type
_entity.pdbx_description
1 polymer ?
#
loop_
_entity_poly.entity_id
_entity_poly.type
_entity_poly.pdbx_seq_one_letter_code
_entity_poly.pdbx_strand_id
1 'polypeptide(L)'
;MIDSQFFQLKFLFAMPLFNKKFESKPIPVRQGRCNIGHPVATEDLDDFRQISLTLGNKELRFADGIWMHSTRKGDVDDMLRLNKKFRALEEENNMCNLKIEVMLDLLAEHATELSELKPKEK
;
A
#
# COMPACT_ATOMS: atom_id res chain seq x y z
N MET A 1 -38.95 11.72 -44.13
CA MET A 1 -37.53 11.28 -44.29
C MET A 1 -36.84 11.26 -42.92
N ILE A 2 -37.40 10.56 -41.92
CA ILE A 2 -36.78 10.39 -40.58
C ILE A 2 -37.02 8.99 -39.95
N ASP A 3 -37.84 8.12 -40.52
CA ASP A 3 -38.21 6.84 -39.87
C ASP A 3 -37.37 5.62 -40.28
N SER A 4 -36.21 5.80 -40.91
CA SER A 4 -35.37 4.68 -41.35
C SER A 4 -34.06 4.52 -40.57
N GLN A 5 -33.70 5.46 -39.68
CA GLN A 5 -32.43 5.43 -38.94
C GLN A 5 -32.60 5.01 -37.47
N PHE A 6 -33.83 4.95 -36.94
CA PHE A 6 -34.06 4.56 -35.55
C PHE A 6 -34.11 3.04 -35.32
N PHE A 7 -34.29 2.25 -36.39
CA PHE A 7 -34.39 0.79 -36.29
C PHE A 7 -33.03 0.06 -36.32
N GLN A 8 -31.93 0.76 -36.64
CA GLN A 8 -30.59 0.14 -36.78
C GLN A 8 -29.66 0.37 -35.57
N LEU A 9 -30.12 1.03 -34.51
CA LEU A 9 -29.27 1.38 -33.36
C LEU A 9 -29.57 0.59 -32.08
N LYS A 10 -30.18 -0.59 -32.19
CA LYS A 10 -30.32 -1.54 -31.06
C LYS A 10 -29.54 -2.84 -31.24
N PHE A 11 -28.81 -3.00 -32.35
CA PHE A 11 -28.10 -4.24 -32.68
C PHE A 11 -26.58 -4.18 -32.57
N LEU A 12 -26.01 -3.08 -32.07
CA LEU A 12 -24.55 -2.89 -31.99
C LEU A 12 -23.91 -3.10 -30.61
N PHE A 13 -24.66 -3.58 -29.60
CA PHE A 13 -24.07 -3.81 -28.27
C PHE A 13 -24.35 -5.19 -27.64
N ALA A 14 -24.74 -6.18 -28.44
CA ALA A 14 -24.71 -7.57 -28.03
C ALA A 14 -23.77 -8.32 -28.96
N MET A 15 -22.51 -8.49 -28.54
CA MET A 15 -21.54 -9.29 -29.29
C MET A 15 -22.11 -10.72 -29.52
N PRO A 16 -22.37 -11.14 -30.77
CA PRO A 16 -23.07 -12.39 -31.07
C PRO A 16 -22.26 -13.65 -30.72
N LEU A 17 -20.98 -13.50 -30.37
CA LEU A 17 -20.12 -14.59 -29.88
C LEU A 17 -20.46 -15.04 -28.45
N PHE A 18 -21.03 -14.17 -27.62
CA PHE A 18 -21.38 -14.50 -26.24
C PHE A 18 -22.86 -14.87 -26.10
N ASN A 19 -23.33 -15.72 -27.01
CA ASN A 19 -24.61 -16.38 -26.81
C ASN A 19 -24.50 -17.33 -25.60
N LYS A 20 -25.61 -17.60 -24.90
CA LYS A 20 -25.75 -18.30 -23.60
C LYS A 20 -24.91 -19.57 -23.37
N LYS A 21 -24.31 -20.12 -24.42
CA LYS A 21 -23.34 -21.23 -24.40
C LYS A 21 -22.01 -20.87 -23.69
N PHE A 22 -21.66 -19.58 -23.61
CA PHE A 22 -20.46 -19.10 -22.91
C PHE A 22 -20.76 -18.41 -21.57
N GLU A 23 -22.02 -18.39 -21.11
CA GLU A 23 -22.32 -17.92 -19.76
C GLU A 23 -21.66 -18.87 -18.74
N SER A 24 -20.93 -18.29 -17.78
CA SER A 24 -20.38 -19.07 -16.69
C SER A 24 -21.54 -19.67 -15.90
N LYS A 25 -21.55 -21.00 -15.78
CA LYS A 25 -22.52 -21.67 -14.91
C LYS A 25 -22.36 -21.10 -13.50
N PRO A 26 -23.46 -20.79 -12.78
CA PRO A 26 -23.36 -20.32 -11.41
C PRO A 26 -22.55 -21.33 -10.61
N ILE A 27 -21.44 -20.86 -10.04
CA ILE A 27 -20.53 -21.70 -9.27
C ILE A 27 -21.35 -22.25 -8.10
N PRO A 28 -21.53 -23.58 -7.98
CA PRO A 28 -22.25 -24.15 -6.86
C PRO A 28 -21.66 -23.63 -5.55
N VAL A 29 -22.52 -23.24 -4.61
CA VAL A 29 -22.08 -22.83 -3.27
C VAL A 29 -21.26 -23.98 -2.70
N ARG A 30 -20.00 -23.70 -2.38
CA ARG A 30 -19.07 -24.72 -1.90
C ARG A 30 -19.57 -25.20 -0.53
N GLN A 31 -20.20 -26.38 -0.49
CA GLN A 31 -20.84 -26.93 0.71
C GLN A 31 -19.85 -27.36 1.81
N GLY A 32 -18.56 -27.22 1.56
CA GLY A 32 -17.52 -27.50 2.55
C GLY A 32 -16.21 -26.81 2.19
N ARG A 33 -15.38 -26.59 3.20
CA ARG A 33 -13.97 -26.25 2.97
C ARG A 33 -13.30 -27.42 2.25
N CYS A 34 -12.45 -27.08 1.29
CA CYS A 34 -11.49 -27.99 0.70
C CYS A 34 -10.51 -28.43 1.81
N ASN A 35 -10.92 -29.42 2.61
CA ASN A 35 -10.05 -30.00 3.62
C ASN A 35 -9.09 -30.94 2.89
N ILE A 36 -7.98 -30.38 2.38
CA ILE A 36 -6.83 -31.11 1.85
C ILE A 36 -6.15 -31.83 3.03
N GLY A 37 -6.84 -32.75 3.70
CA GLY A 37 -6.34 -33.48 4.87
C GLY A 37 -5.77 -32.63 6.02
N HIS A 38 -5.94 -31.31 5.98
CA HIS A 38 -5.27 -30.39 6.90
C HIS A 38 -6.19 -30.13 8.09
N PRO A 39 -5.71 -30.33 9.32
CA PRO A 39 -6.50 -30.08 10.51
C PRO A 39 -6.99 -28.63 10.53
N VAL A 40 -8.14 -28.41 11.17
CA VAL A 40 -8.60 -27.06 11.50
C VAL A 40 -7.48 -26.41 12.31
N ALA A 41 -6.95 -25.29 11.84
CA ALA A 41 -5.94 -24.53 12.57
C ALA A 41 -6.53 -24.13 13.93
N THR A 42 -6.08 -24.80 14.98
CA THR A 42 -6.42 -24.54 16.39
C THR A 42 -5.35 -23.72 17.10
N GLU A 43 -4.33 -23.26 16.36
CA GLU A 43 -3.21 -22.49 16.90
C GLU A 43 -3.61 -21.03 17.13
N ASP A 44 -3.17 -20.48 18.26
CA ASP A 44 -3.39 -19.08 18.60
C ASP A 44 -2.72 -18.18 17.56
N LEU A 45 -3.42 -17.11 17.15
CA LEU A 45 -2.93 -16.21 16.10
C LEU A 45 -1.59 -15.53 16.44
N ASP A 46 -1.19 -15.54 17.71
CA ASP A 46 0.09 -15.02 18.17
C ASP A 46 1.30 -15.86 17.67
N ASP A 47 1.12 -17.13 17.33
CA ASP A 47 2.18 -17.97 16.73
C ASP A 47 2.55 -17.48 15.31
N PHE A 48 1.64 -16.78 14.63
CA PHE A 48 1.91 -16.15 13.33
C PHE A 48 2.69 -14.83 13.44
N ARG A 49 3.08 -14.38 14.64
CA ARG A 49 3.96 -13.19 14.77
C ARG A 49 5.34 -13.42 14.15
N GLN A 50 5.77 -14.68 14.04
CA GLN A 50 7.07 -15.03 13.46
C GLN A 50 6.91 -16.13 12.41
N ILE A 51 6.55 -15.73 11.20
CA ILE A 51 6.47 -16.64 10.06
C ILE A 51 7.90 -16.93 9.57
N SER A 52 8.31 -18.19 9.62
CA SER A 52 9.61 -18.66 9.11
C SER A 52 9.47 -19.80 8.10
N LEU A 53 10.31 -19.81 7.08
CA LEU A 53 10.40 -20.85 6.05
C LEU A 53 11.82 -21.42 6.04
N THR A 54 11.93 -22.73 6.22
CA THR A 54 13.21 -23.44 6.11
C THR A 54 13.29 -24.14 4.76
N LEU A 55 14.26 -23.77 3.92
CA LEU A 55 14.50 -24.37 2.60
C LEU A 55 15.93 -24.92 2.55
N GLY A 56 16.06 -26.24 2.66
CA GLY A 56 17.35 -26.92 2.73
C GLY A 56 18.13 -26.50 3.98
N ASN A 57 19.27 -25.83 3.78
CA ASN A 57 20.10 -25.29 4.86
C ASN A 57 19.90 -23.79 5.13
N LYS A 58 18.85 -23.18 4.56
CA LYS A 58 18.55 -21.75 4.71
C LYS A 58 17.27 -21.56 5.52
N GLU A 59 17.30 -20.62 6.46
CA GLU A 59 16.14 -20.15 7.20
C GLU A 59 15.78 -18.75 6.71
N LEU A 60 14.52 -18.57 6.31
CA LEU A 60 13.92 -17.30 5.91
C LEU A 60 12.87 -16.89 6.94
N ARG A 61 12.80 -15.60 7.28
CA ARG A 61 11.68 -15.05 8.07
C ARG A 61 10.93 -14.01 7.27
N PHE A 62 9.61 -14.01 7.40
CA PHE A 62 8.77 -13.00 6.79
C PHE A 62 8.59 -11.82 7.75
N ALA A 63 9.01 -10.63 7.32
CA ALA A 63 8.87 -9.39 8.06
C ALA A 63 8.73 -8.21 7.08
N ASP A 64 7.91 -7.21 7.44
CA ASP A 64 7.65 -6.02 6.60
C ASP A 64 7.27 -6.37 5.13
N GLY A 65 6.56 -7.47 4.92
CA GLY A 65 6.09 -7.89 3.60
C GLY A 65 7.12 -8.62 2.73
N ILE A 66 8.34 -8.84 3.23
CA ILE A 66 9.43 -9.50 2.49
C ILE A 66 10.00 -10.71 3.25
N TRP A 67 10.56 -11.66 2.51
CA TRP A 67 11.31 -12.79 3.07
C TRP A 67 12.77 -12.41 3.24
N MET A 68 13.27 -12.52 4.47
CA MET A 68 14.64 -12.13 4.85
C MET A 68 15.43 -13.33 5.32
N HIS A 69 16.70 -13.43 4.91
CA HIS A 69 17.60 -14.48 5.38
C HIS A 69 17.95 -14.26 6.85
N SER A 70 17.66 -15.26 7.68
CA SER A 70 18.08 -15.27 9.08
C SER A 70 19.42 -15.98 9.17
N THR A 71 20.52 -15.23 9.20
CA THR A 71 21.86 -15.82 9.40
C THR A 71 22.08 -16.25 10.86
N ARG A 72 21.43 -15.54 11.79
CA ARG A 72 21.47 -15.78 13.24
C ARG A 72 20.12 -15.42 13.86
N LYS A 73 19.75 -16.09 14.96
CA LYS A 73 18.57 -15.72 15.74
C LYS A 73 18.72 -14.26 16.22
N GLY A 74 17.77 -13.40 15.82
CA GLY A 74 17.73 -11.98 16.20
C GLY A 74 18.12 -10.99 15.11
N ASP A 75 18.78 -11.43 14.03
CA ASP A 75 19.26 -10.55 12.93
C ASP A 75 18.12 -9.76 12.27
N VAL A 76 17.01 -10.47 12.02
CA VAL A 76 15.77 -9.90 11.47
C VAL A 76 15.12 -8.89 12.42
N ASP A 77 15.12 -9.19 13.72
CA ASP A 77 14.48 -8.33 14.73
C ASP A 77 15.29 -7.04 14.94
N ASP A 78 16.62 -7.15 14.92
CA ASP A 78 17.55 -6.02 14.99
C ASP A 78 17.45 -5.13 13.75
N MET A 79 17.38 -5.72 12.56
CA MET A 79 17.14 -4.99 11.32
C MET A 79 15.80 -4.24 11.34
N LEU A 80 14.71 -4.90 11.78
CA LEU A 80 13.39 -4.27 11.87
C LEU A 80 13.41 -3.11 12.88
N ARG A 81 14.07 -3.29 14.03
CA ARG A 81 14.27 -2.23 15.03
C ARG A 81 15.07 -1.06 14.45
N LEU A 82 16.10 -1.35 13.66
CA LEU A 82 16.92 -0.33 13.01
C LEU A 82 16.11 0.46 11.97
N ASN A 83 15.34 -0.22 11.12
CA ASN A 83 14.47 0.43 10.13
C ASN A 83 13.42 1.33 10.80
N LYS A 84 12.82 0.90 11.92
CA LYS A 84 11.91 1.74 12.69
C LYS A 84 12.58 3.02 13.19
N LYS A 85 13.82 2.92 13.69
CA LYS A 85 14.60 4.10 14.12
C LYS A 85 14.93 5.01 12.94
N PHE A 86 15.33 4.43 11.81
CA PHE A 86 15.64 5.19 10.60
C PHE A 86 14.43 6.00 10.12
N ARG A 87 13.26 5.35 10.04
CA ARG A 87 12.00 6.04 9.67
C ARG A 87 11.65 7.17 10.62
N ALA A 88 11.75 6.95 11.93
CA ALA A 88 11.48 8.01 12.91
C ALA A 88 12.42 9.22 12.75
N LEU A 89 13.71 8.96 12.48
CA LEU A 89 14.69 10.02 12.21
C LEU A 89 14.42 10.75 10.90
N GLU A 90 13.99 10.04 9.86
CA GLU A 90 13.61 10.64 8.58
C GLU A 90 12.38 11.54 8.73
N GLU A 91 11.36 11.09 9.47
CA GLU A 91 10.17 11.89 9.81
C GLU A 91 10.54 13.14 10.63
N GLU A 92 11.42 13.02 11.62
CA GLU A 92 11.91 14.15 12.42
C GLU A 92 12.72 15.14 11.56
N ASN A 93 13.57 14.65 10.66
CA ASN A 93 14.33 15.48 9.74
C ASN A 93 13.41 16.27 8.82
N ASN A 94 12.41 15.62 8.22
CA ASN A 94 11.42 16.27 7.36
C ASN A 94 10.65 17.35 8.12
N MET A 95 10.23 17.07 9.35
CA MET A 95 9.57 18.06 10.21
C MET A 95 10.49 19.25 10.55
N CYS A 96 11.77 19.00 10.77
CA CYS A 96 12.75 20.05 11.02
C CYS A 96 12.90 20.97 9.80
N ASN A 97 13.03 20.40 8.61
CA ASN A 97 13.12 21.16 7.35
C ASN A 97 11.86 22.02 7.15
N LEU A 98 10.66 21.46 7.35
CA LEU A 98 9.41 22.21 7.24
C LEU A 98 9.34 23.38 8.24
N LYS A 99 9.80 23.18 9.48
CA LYS A 99 9.84 24.27 10.48
C LYS A 99 10.78 25.39 10.05
N ILE A 100 11.92 25.06 9.46
CA ILE A 100 12.88 26.05 8.94
C ILE A 100 12.23 26.84 7.80
N GLU A 101 11.60 26.17 6.83
CA GLU A 101 10.90 26.82 5.72
C GLU A 101 9.85 27.82 6.21
N VAL A 102 8.96 27.38 7.11
CA VAL A 102 7.92 28.25 7.68
C VAL A 102 8.53 29.45 8.43
N MET A 103 9.60 29.23 9.20
CA MET A 103 10.26 30.33 9.90
C MET A 103 10.90 31.34 8.94
N LEU A 104 11.48 30.86 7.83
CA LEU A 104 12.05 31.73 6.80
C LEU A 104 10.97 32.57 6.12
N ASP A 105 9.80 32.00 5.84
CA ASP A 105 8.66 32.72 5.27
C ASP A 105 8.17 33.83 6.23
N LEU A 106 8.02 33.51 7.53
CA LEU A 106 7.61 34.49 8.54
C LEU A 106 8.64 35.61 8.71
N LEU A 107 9.93 35.29 8.66
CA LEU A 107 11.00 36.30 8.71
C LEU A 107 11.00 37.19 7.46
N ALA A 108 10.72 36.61 6.28
CA ALA A 108 10.62 37.36 5.04
C ALA A 108 9.41 38.31 5.03
N GLU A 109 8.27 37.87 5.57
CA GLU A 109 7.08 38.70 5.79
C GLU A 109 7.41 39.89 6.69
N HIS A 110 7.97 39.63 7.88
CA HIS A 110 8.36 40.69 8.82
C HIS A 110 9.43 41.65 8.26
N ALA A 111 10.39 41.14 7.49
CA ALA A 111 11.41 41.98 6.86
C ALA A 111 10.78 42.90 5.80
N THR A 112 9.82 42.40 5.03
CA THR A 112 9.05 43.17 4.06
C THR A 112 8.25 44.26 4.74
N GLU A 113 7.47 43.94 5.79
CA GLU A 113 6.69 44.91 6.58
C GLU A 113 7.58 46.04 7.14
N LEU A 114 8.72 45.70 7.75
CA LEU A 114 9.67 46.69 8.26
C LEU A 114 10.28 47.56 7.16
N SER A 115 10.51 47.01 5.97
CA SER A 115 11.03 47.76 4.83
C SER A 115 10.02 48.77 4.29
N GLU A 116 8.74 48.46 4.34
CA GLU A 116 7.65 49.36 3.93
C GLU A 116 7.39 50.48 4.95
N LEU A 117 7.62 50.21 6.23
CA LEU A 117 7.45 51.19 7.32
C LEU A 117 8.63 52.17 7.45
N LYS A 118 9.80 51.86 6.90
CA LYS A 118 10.91 52.82 6.86
C LYS A 118 10.60 53.91 5.82
N PRO A 119 10.48 55.18 6.21
CA PRO A 119 10.31 56.25 5.23
C PRO A 119 11.52 56.23 4.29
N LYS A 120 11.25 56.28 2.97
CA LYS A 120 12.32 56.48 1.99
C LYS A 120 12.95 57.85 2.26
N GLU A 121 14.14 57.85 2.85
CA GLU A 121 14.95 59.07 2.98
C GLU A 121 15.11 59.66 1.58
N LYS A 122 14.66 60.92 1.42
CA LYS A 122 14.76 61.71 0.19
C LYS A 122 16.12 62.35 0.07
#